data_AF-A0A4P1RSQ6-F1
#
_entry.id   AF-A0A4P1RSQ6-F1
#
_cell.length_a   1.000
_cell.length_b   1.000
_cell.length_c   1.000
_cell.angle_alpha   90.00
_cell.angle_beta   90.00
_cell.angle_gamma   90.00
#
_symmetry.space_group_name_H-M   'P 1'
#
loop_
_entity.id
_entity.type
_entity.pdbx_description
1 polymer ?
#
loop_
_entity_poly.entity_id
_entity_poly.type
_entity_poly.pdbx_seq_one_letter_code
_entity_poly.pdbx_strand_id
1 'polypeptide(L)'
;MIVLLQAQDYLFVRAFVPFVASILIKAWKESDDDGDLEIILGGMAALEDEINWFKREATNLGISLSEVVPHQANINYCRFLESLMSPEVEYTVAITAFWATEAVYQESFAHCLGEGSKTPPELKETCARWGNEGFGLYCQSLQRIADRSLQKASEDELKKAEVMFLSVLEHEVEFWNMSRAGLYAPFIFLNSETNKPMEKEIIKLFHHILSFHIRRRFYEFYTQGSFGIRHAISQKMFVNKVP
;
A
#
# COMPACT_ATOMS: atom_id res chain seq x y z
N MET A 1 3.78 6.88 19.09
CA MET A 1 4.04 6.80 17.64
C MET A 1 3.62 5.43 17.08
N ILE A 2 4.32 4.34 17.44
CA ILE A 2 3.96 2.96 17.04
C ILE A 2 2.52 2.59 17.44
N VAL A 3 2.12 2.95 18.66
CA VAL A 3 0.77 2.74 19.19
C VAL A 3 -0.34 3.36 18.32
N LEU A 4 -0.12 4.58 17.81
CA LEU A 4 -1.11 5.24 16.94
C LEU A 4 -1.16 4.56 15.57
N LEU A 5 0.02 4.27 14.98
CA LEU A 5 0.10 3.58 13.70
C LEU A 5 -0.60 2.22 13.79
N GLN A 6 -0.24 1.37 14.76
CA GLN A 6 -0.84 0.04 14.95
C GLN A 6 -2.35 0.10 15.17
N ALA A 7 -2.83 1.06 15.97
CA ALA A 7 -4.26 1.21 16.22
C ALA A 7 -5.03 1.62 14.94
N GLN A 8 -4.47 2.52 14.13
CA GLN A 8 -5.07 2.91 12.86
C GLN A 8 -4.97 1.78 11.82
N ASP A 9 -3.83 1.09 11.77
CA ASP A 9 -3.59 -0.03 10.85
C ASP A 9 -4.56 -1.19 11.11
N TYR A 10 -4.89 -1.46 12.37
CA TYR A 10 -5.97 -2.38 12.71
C TYR A 10 -7.32 -1.98 12.09
N LEU A 11 -7.69 -0.70 12.11
CA LEU A 11 -8.93 -0.22 11.49
C LEU A 11 -8.86 -0.36 9.96
N PHE A 12 -7.70 -0.05 9.38
CA PHE A 12 -7.46 -0.18 7.94
C PHE A 12 -7.59 -1.64 7.49
N VAL A 13 -6.91 -2.59 8.15
CA VAL A 13 -6.97 -4.02 7.82
C VAL A 13 -8.40 -4.55 7.88
N ARG A 14 -9.22 -4.06 8.83
CA ARG A 14 -10.64 -4.42 8.89
C ARG A 14 -11.46 -3.92 7.70
N ALA A 15 -11.12 -2.77 7.13
CA ALA A 15 -11.71 -2.26 5.89
C ALA A 15 -11.10 -2.91 4.64
N PHE A 16 -9.85 -3.39 4.74
CA PHE A 16 -9.15 -4.08 3.67
C PHE A 16 -9.73 -5.47 3.40
N VAL A 17 -10.14 -6.21 4.44
CA VAL A 17 -10.78 -7.54 4.29
C VAL A 17 -11.96 -7.55 3.29
N PRO A 18 -13.00 -6.70 3.42
CA PRO A 18 -14.10 -6.71 2.45
C PRO A 18 -13.67 -6.24 1.05
N PHE A 19 -12.65 -5.38 0.94
CA PHE A 19 -12.06 -5.01 -0.34
C PHE A 19 -11.42 -6.23 -1.03
N VAL A 20 -10.57 -6.99 -0.34
CA VAL A 20 -9.96 -8.22 -0.87
C VAL A 20 -11.03 -9.26 -1.22
N ALA A 21 -12.07 -9.41 -0.39
CA ALA A 21 -13.20 -10.29 -0.69
C ALA A 21 -13.94 -9.88 -1.98
N SER A 22 -14.09 -8.57 -2.23
CA SER A 22 -14.68 -8.08 -3.49
C SER A 22 -13.82 -8.45 -4.70
N ILE A 23 -12.48 -8.39 -4.56
CA ILE A 23 -11.54 -8.78 -5.62
C ILE A 23 -11.58 -10.29 -5.84
N LEU A 24 -11.70 -11.10 -4.78
CA LEU A 24 -11.87 -12.55 -4.91
C LEU A 24 -13.10 -12.90 -5.76
N ILE A 25 -14.20 -12.19 -5.55
CA ILE A 25 -15.42 -12.34 -6.36
C ILE A 25 -15.19 -11.92 -7.81
N LYS A 26 -14.45 -10.82 -8.04
CA LYS A 26 -14.09 -10.36 -9.40
C LYS A 26 -13.17 -11.36 -10.08
N ALA A 27 -12.15 -11.87 -9.40
CA ALA A 27 -11.22 -12.88 -9.91
C ALA A 27 -11.97 -14.14 -10.37
N TRP A 28 -12.90 -14.65 -9.54
CA TRP A 28 -13.75 -15.78 -9.93
C TRP A 28 -14.57 -15.56 -11.22
N LYS A 29 -14.97 -14.32 -11.50
CA LYS A 29 -15.84 -13.97 -12.64
C LYS A 29 -15.09 -13.51 -13.89
N GLU A 30 -13.98 -12.82 -13.70
CA GLU A 30 -13.31 -12.00 -14.72
C GLU A 30 -11.87 -12.45 -15.00
N SER A 31 -11.26 -13.24 -14.10
CA SER A 31 -9.92 -13.78 -14.34
C SER A 31 -9.94 -14.81 -15.47
N ASP A 32 -8.84 -14.86 -16.22
CA ASP A 32 -8.58 -15.88 -17.22
C ASP A 32 -7.56 -16.95 -16.78
N ASP A 33 -7.14 -16.88 -15.52
CA ASP A 33 -6.26 -17.84 -14.87
C ASP A 33 -6.90 -18.27 -13.55
N ASP A 34 -7.24 -19.56 -13.46
CA ASP A 34 -7.88 -20.13 -12.27
C ASP A 34 -7.02 -19.91 -11.02
N GLY A 35 -5.68 -19.93 -11.17
CA GLY A 35 -4.71 -19.77 -10.09
C GLY A 35 -4.75 -18.43 -9.35
N ASP A 36 -5.35 -17.40 -9.96
CA ASP A 36 -5.54 -16.09 -9.32
C ASP A 36 -6.39 -16.19 -8.07
N LEU A 37 -7.42 -17.04 -8.12
CA LEU A 37 -8.37 -17.20 -7.03
C LEU A 37 -7.68 -17.76 -5.79
N GLU A 38 -6.83 -18.79 -5.94
CA GLU A 38 -6.07 -19.36 -4.83
C GLU A 38 -5.06 -18.36 -4.25
N ILE A 39 -4.41 -17.55 -5.09
CA ILE A 39 -3.46 -16.53 -4.63
C ILE A 39 -4.19 -15.49 -3.77
N ILE A 40 -5.30 -14.94 -4.26
CA ILE A 40 -6.08 -13.93 -3.54
C ILE A 40 -6.70 -14.52 -2.26
N LEU A 41 -7.20 -15.75 -2.33
CA LEU A 41 -7.75 -16.45 -1.17
C LEU A 41 -6.67 -16.68 -0.09
N GLY A 42 -5.44 -17.02 -0.49
CA GLY A 42 -4.31 -17.17 0.43
C GLY A 42 -3.99 -15.87 1.19
N GLY A 43 -4.03 -14.74 0.49
CA GLY A 43 -3.91 -13.41 1.11
C GLY A 43 -5.02 -13.13 2.12
N MET A 44 -6.26 -13.39 1.74
CA MET A 44 -7.42 -13.19 2.62
C MET A 44 -7.35 -14.07 3.88
N ALA A 45 -6.83 -15.30 3.77
CA ALA A 45 -6.59 -16.16 4.93
C ALA A 45 -5.52 -15.57 5.87
N ALA A 46 -4.44 -14.99 5.31
CA ALA A 46 -3.40 -14.33 6.10
C ALA A 46 -3.91 -13.10 6.89
N LEU A 47 -4.93 -12.40 6.37
CA LEU A 47 -5.55 -11.27 7.07
C LEU A 47 -6.21 -11.67 8.40
N GLU A 48 -6.69 -12.91 8.55
CA GLU A 48 -7.21 -13.40 9.84
C GLU A 48 -6.10 -13.44 10.89
N ASP A 49 -4.95 -14.03 10.54
CA ASP A 49 -3.78 -14.13 11.41
C ASP A 49 -3.23 -12.75 11.77
N GLU A 50 -3.26 -11.81 10.82
CA GLU A 50 -2.89 -10.41 11.02
C GLU A 50 -3.83 -9.69 11.99
N ILE A 51 -5.15 -9.81 11.81
CA ILE A 51 -6.14 -9.24 12.74
C ILE A 51 -5.94 -9.79 14.16
N ASN A 52 -5.68 -11.10 14.28
CA ASN A 52 -5.42 -11.73 15.57
C ASN A 52 -4.10 -11.26 16.18
N TRP A 53 -3.08 -10.98 15.37
CA TRP A 53 -1.84 -10.36 15.82
C TRP A 53 -2.08 -8.94 16.35
N PHE A 54 -2.80 -8.08 15.63
CA PHE A 54 -3.15 -6.73 16.11
C PHE A 54 -3.87 -6.74 17.46
N LYS A 55 -4.79 -7.68 17.68
CA LYS A 55 -5.49 -7.83 18.97
C LYS A 55 -4.53 -8.19 20.12
N ARG A 56 -3.56 -9.08 19.86
CA ARG A 56 -2.54 -9.46 20.86
C ARG A 56 -1.63 -8.29 21.17
N GLU A 57 -1.15 -7.59 20.15
CA GLU A 57 -0.29 -6.41 20.32
C GLU A 57 -0.99 -5.27 21.06
N ALA A 58 -2.26 -5.02 20.74
CA ALA A 58 -3.05 -4.04 21.48
C ALA A 58 -3.19 -4.43 22.96
N THR A 59 -3.38 -5.71 23.26
CA THR A 59 -3.42 -6.20 24.65
C THR A 59 -2.08 -6.00 25.36
N ASN A 60 -0.97 -6.34 24.70
CA ASN A 60 0.39 -6.16 25.22
C ASN A 60 0.71 -4.69 25.52
N LEU A 61 0.17 -3.77 24.72
CA LEU A 61 0.39 -2.32 24.84
C LEU A 61 -0.68 -1.61 25.69
N GLY A 62 -1.67 -2.34 26.22
CA GLY A 62 -2.77 -1.77 27.02
C GLY A 62 -3.73 -0.87 26.23
N ILE A 63 -3.88 -1.10 24.92
CA ILE A 63 -4.72 -0.32 24.01
C ILE A 63 -6.10 -0.98 23.89
N SER A 64 -7.16 -0.21 24.10
CA SER A 64 -8.54 -0.60 23.78
C SER A 64 -8.83 -0.34 22.30
N LEU A 65 -8.76 -1.37 21.46
CA LEU A 65 -9.02 -1.24 20.00
C LEU A 65 -10.44 -0.73 19.69
N SER A 66 -11.40 -0.93 20.59
CA SER A 66 -12.77 -0.42 20.47
C SER A 66 -12.90 1.08 20.71
N GLU A 67 -11.91 1.71 21.35
CA GLU A 67 -11.91 3.14 21.66
C GLU A 67 -11.06 3.96 20.67
N VAL A 68 -10.45 3.30 19.69
CA VAL A 68 -9.64 3.95 18.68
C VAL A 68 -10.53 4.82 17.79
N VAL A 69 -10.27 6.12 17.80
CA VAL A 69 -10.92 7.06 16.89
C VAL A 69 -10.15 7.07 15.56
N PRO A 70 -10.80 6.80 14.42
CA PRO A 70 -10.12 6.79 13.12
C PRO A 70 -9.63 8.20 12.77
N HIS A 71 -8.37 8.28 12.34
CA HIS A 71 -7.77 9.51 11.84
C HIS A 71 -8.33 9.84 10.44
N GLN A 72 -8.37 11.12 10.06
CA GLN A 72 -8.94 11.54 8.78
C GLN A 72 -8.30 10.85 7.56
N ALA A 73 -6.97 10.65 7.60
CA ALA A 73 -6.24 9.90 6.57
C ALA A 73 -6.74 8.45 6.43
N ASN A 74 -6.96 7.78 7.57
CA ASN A 74 -7.52 6.41 7.60
C ASN A 74 -8.96 6.37 7.06
N ILE A 75 -9.80 7.32 7.47
CA ILE A 75 -11.18 7.45 6.97
C ILE A 75 -11.18 7.61 5.44
N ASN A 76 -10.32 8.47 4.92
CA ASN A 76 -10.22 8.71 3.48
C ASN A 76 -9.77 7.45 2.74
N TYR A 77 -8.76 6.75 3.27
CA TYR A 77 -8.26 5.53 2.65
C TYR A 77 -9.31 4.41 2.66
N CYS A 78 -10.02 4.20 3.79
CA CYS A 78 -11.09 3.21 3.86
C CYS A 78 -12.23 3.51 2.87
N ARG A 79 -12.61 4.78 2.72
CA ARG A 79 -13.62 5.19 1.71
C ARG A 79 -13.14 4.96 0.28
N PHE A 80 -11.85 5.17 0.02
CA PHE A 80 -11.25 4.84 -1.25
C PHE A 80 -11.32 3.33 -1.54
N LEU A 81 -10.99 2.48 -0.56
CA LEU A 81 -11.15 1.03 -0.69
C LEU A 81 -12.61 0.63 -0.96
N GLU A 82 -13.58 1.22 -0.24
CA GLU A 82 -15.00 1.01 -0.50
C GLU A 82 -15.39 1.40 -1.93
N SER A 83 -14.84 2.50 -2.47
CA SER A 83 -15.11 2.92 -3.84
C SER A 83 -14.62 1.92 -4.89
N LEU A 84 -13.52 1.22 -4.61
CA LEU A 84 -12.97 0.18 -5.49
C LEU A 84 -13.78 -1.12 -5.48
N MET A 85 -14.64 -1.32 -4.48
CA MET A 85 -15.51 -2.49 -4.38
C MET A 85 -16.74 -2.42 -5.30
N SER A 86 -16.97 -1.28 -5.95
CA SER A 86 -18.10 -1.08 -6.86
C SER A 86 -18.10 -2.13 -8.00
N PRO A 87 -19.27 -2.68 -8.37
CA PRO A 87 -19.38 -3.56 -9.53
C PRO A 87 -18.91 -2.93 -10.84
N GLU A 88 -18.97 -1.60 -10.94
CA GLU A 88 -18.55 -0.81 -12.11
C GLU A 88 -17.02 -0.69 -12.23
N VAL A 89 -16.26 -0.99 -11.18
CA VAL A 89 -14.79 -0.99 -11.21
C VAL A 89 -14.29 -2.30 -11.83
N GLU A 90 -13.47 -2.20 -12.86
CA GLU A 90 -12.95 -3.37 -13.58
C GLU A 90 -11.96 -4.18 -12.73
N TYR A 91 -11.92 -5.52 -12.90
CA TYR A 91 -10.99 -6.38 -12.17
C TYR A 91 -9.54 -5.89 -12.29
N THR A 92 -9.09 -5.50 -13.50
CA THR A 92 -7.73 -4.98 -13.74
C THR A 92 -7.40 -3.77 -12.85
N VAL A 93 -8.36 -2.88 -12.64
CA VAL A 93 -8.18 -1.67 -11.82
C VAL A 93 -8.07 -2.07 -10.34
N ALA A 94 -8.98 -2.92 -9.87
CA ALA A 94 -9.01 -3.35 -8.48
C ALA A 94 -7.78 -4.19 -8.08
N ILE A 95 -7.35 -5.13 -8.94
CA ILE A 95 -6.17 -5.98 -8.68
C ILE A 95 -4.86 -5.17 -8.71
N THR A 96 -4.80 -4.11 -9.54
CA THR A 96 -3.67 -3.17 -9.54
C THR A 96 -3.58 -2.41 -8.22
N ALA A 97 -4.71 -1.90 -7.71
CA ALA A 97 -4.75 -1.21 -6.42
C ALA A 97 -4.40 -2.15 -5.25
N PHE A 98 -4.86 -3.41 -5.30
CA PHE A 98 -4.56 -4.42 -4.31
C PHE A 98 -3.06 -4.75 -4.26
N TRP A 99 -2.47 -5.08 -5.41
CA TRP A 99 -1.03 -5.30 -5.50
C TRP A 99 -0.23 -4.10 -4.99
N ALA A 100 -0.60 -2.88 -5.38
CA ALA A 100 0.11 -1.67 -4.95
C ALA A 100 0.09 -1.48 -3.44
N THR A 101 -1.05 -1.74 -2.79
CA THR A 101 -1.21 -1.63 -1.34
C THR A 101 -0.26 -2.60 -0.61
N GLU A 102 -0.27 -3.88 -1.03
CA GLU A 102 0.59 -4.93 -0.44
C GLU A 102 2.08 -4.66 -0.70
N ALA A 103 2.42 -4.24 -1.92
CA ALA A 103 3.80 -3.96 -2.33
C ALA A 103 4.42 -2.80 -1.54
N VAL A 104 3.65 -1.74 -1.24
CA VAL A 104 4.13 -0.62 -0.42
C VAL A 104 4.52 -1.09 0.97
N TYR A 105 3.72 -1.96 1.60
CA TYR A 105 4.07 -2.54 2.90
C TYR A 105 5.31 -3.43 2.80
N GLN A 106 5.37 -4.32 1.82
CA GLN A 106 6.49 -5.25 1.66
C GLN A 106 7.82 -4.53 1.54
N GLU A 107 7.89 -3.55 0.63
CA GLU A 107 9.09 -2.77 0.39
C GLU A 107 9.48 -1.92 1.61
N SER A 108 8.49 -1.33 2.28
CA SER A 108 8.72 -0.52 3.48
C SER A 108 9.38 -1.33 4.61
N PHE A 109 8.99 -2.59 4.78
CA PHE A 109 9.48 -3.45 5.86
C PHE A 109 10.66 -4.35 5.46
N ALA A 110 10.86 -4.66 4.18
CA ALA A 110 12.02 -5.43 3.71
C ALA A 110 13.35 -4.73 4.07
N HIS A 111 13.39 -3.39 3.98
CA HIS A 111 14.55 -2.61 4.40
C HIS A 111 14.84 -2.70 5.90
N CYS A 112 13.84 -2.99 6.73
CA CYS A 112 14.00 -3.09 8.17
C CYS A 112 14.70 -4.37 8.62
N LEU A 113 14.82 -5.39 7.75
CA LEU A 113 15.39 -6.70 8.07
C LEU A 113 16.77 -6.96 7.46
N GLY A 114 17.26 -6.08 6.59
CA GLY A 114 18.55 -6.24 5.92
C GLY A 114 19.76 -6.17 6.86
N GLU A 115 20.89 -6.72 6.40
CA GLU A 115 22.18 -6.57 7.10
C GLU A 115 22.52 -5.09 7.31
N GLY A 116 22.90 -4.72 8.52
CA GLY A 116 23.19 -3.32 8.90
C GLY A 116 21.96 -2.50 9.30
N SER A 117 20.76 -3.09 9.30
CA SER A 117 19.55 -2.44 9.80
C SER A 117 19.68 -2.03 11.28
N LYS A 118 19.21 -0.82 11.59
CA LYS A 118 19.15 -0.26 12.95
C LYS A 118 17.77 -0.42 13.59
N THR A 119 16.94 -1.34 13.08
CA THR A 119 15.61 -1.62 13.63
C THR A 119 15.71 -1.98 15.11
N PRO A 120 15.02 -1.23 16.00
CA PRO A 120 15.00 -1.55 17.43
C PRO A 120 14.49 -2.98 17.67
N PRO A 121 15.05 -3.74 18.64
CA PRO A 121 14.64 -5.11 18.92
C PRO A 121 13.13 -5.31 19.06
N GLU A 122 12.45 -4.36 19.71
CA GLU A 122 11.01 -4.34 19.95
C GLU A 122 10.16 -4.25 18.67
N LEU A 123 10.74 -3.85 17.54
CA LEU A 123 10.05 -3.70 16.27
C LEU A 123 10.42 -4.78 15.25
N LYS A 124 11.35 -5.67 15.59
CA LYS A 124 11.78 -6.73 14.68
C LYS A 124 10.65 -7.67 14.30
N GLU A 125 9.77 -8.00 15.26
CA GLU A 125 8.61 -8.85 14.97
C GLU A 125 7.65 -8.18 13.98
N THR A 126 7.31 -6.91 14.22
CA THR A 126 6.51 -6.09 13.31
C THR A 126 7.13 -6.06 11.92
N CYS A 127 8.43 -5.79 11.82
CA CYS A 127 9.14 -5.76 10.54
C CYS A 127 9.17 -7.13 9.87
N ALA A 128 9.26 -8.21 10.62
CA ALA A 128 9.26 -9.56 10.08
C ALA A 128 7.91 -9.96 9.45
N ARG A 129 6.78 -9.36 9.83
CA ARG A 129 5.47 -9.72 9.25
C ARG A 129 5.35 -9.37 7.78
N TRP A 130 5.78 -8.17 7.40
CA TRP A 130 5.68 -7.69 6.02
C TRP A 130 7.04 -7.63 5.31
N GLY A 131 8.16 -7.72 6.04
CA GLY A 131 9.50 -7.73 5.43
C GLY A 131 10.04 -9.12 5.08
N ASN A 132 9.36 -10.20 5.46
CA ASN A 132 9.86 -11.55 5.21
C ASN A 132 9.76 -11.97 3.74
N GLU A 133 10.55 -12.97 3.37
CA GLU A 133 10.60 -13.52 2.02
C GLU A 133 9.25 -14.07 1.53
N GLY A 134 8.48 -14.72 2.40
CA GLY A 134 7.16 -15.27 2.06
C GLY A 134 6.17 -14.19 1.62
N PHE A 135 6.10 -13.07 2.34
CA PHE A 135 5.27 -11.92 1.95
C PHE A 135 5.80 -11.25 0.67
N GLY A 136 7.12 -11.20 0.49
CA GLY A 136 7.76 -10.81 -0.77
C GLY A 136 7.30 -11.64 -1.97
N LEU A 137 7.31 -12.97 -1.86
CA LEU A 137 6.87 -13.89 -2.90
C LEU A 137 5.37 -13.78 -3.18
N TYR A 138 4.56 -13.52 -2.14
CA TYR A 138 3.14 -13.25 -2.28
C TYR A 138 2.89 -11.96 -3.06
N CYS A 139 3.55 -10.85 -2.71
CA CYS A 139 3.45 -9.58 -3.45
C CYS A 139 3.87 -9.72 -4.92
N GLN A 140 4.94 -10.49 -5.20
CA GLN A 140 5.35 -10.82 -6.57
C GLN A 140 4.31 -11.65 -7.31
N SER A 141 3.55 -12.49 -6.63
CA SER A 141 2.49 -13.29 -7.24
C SER A 141 1.31 -12.39 -7.62
N LEU A 142 0.86 -11.50 -6.71
CA LEU A 142 -0.13 -10.46 -7.02
C LEU A 142 0.31 -9.56 -8.18
N GLN A 143 1.60 -9.22 -8.21
CA GLN A 143 2.16 -8.43 -9.28
C GLN A 143 1.99 -9.10 -10.65
N ARG A 144 2.31 -10.40 -10.76
CA ARG A 144 2.15 -11.14 -12.02
C ARG A 144 0.69 -11.14 -12.49
N ILE A 145 -0.25 -11.22 -11.56
CA ILE A 145 -1.68 -11.11 -11.86
C ILE A 145 -1.98 -9.72 -12.45
N ALA A 146 -1.61 -8.66 -11.74
CA ALA A 146 -1.85 -7.28 -12.19
C ALA A 146 -1.21 -7.01 -13.55
N ASP A 147 0.05 -7.42 -13.75
CA ASP A 147 0.76 -7.27 -15.03
C ASP A 147 0.05 -8.00 -16.18
N ARG A 148 -0.43 -9.24 -15.94
CA ARG A 148 -1.17 -10.02 -16.94
C ARG A 148 -2.49 -9.34 -17.31
N SER A 149 -3.23 -8.82 -16.32
CA SER A 149 -4.47 -8.08 -16.54
C SER A 149 -4.24 -6.78 -17.30
N LEU A 150 -3.21 -6.00 -16.93
CA LEU A 150 -2.85 -4.75 -17.59
C LEU A 150 -2.42 -4.94 -19.06
N GLN A 151 -1.75 -6.05 -19.39
CA GLN A 151 -1.37 -6.35 -20.78
C GLN A 151 -2.57 -6.53 -21.71
N LYS A 152 -3.71 -6.99 -21.17
CA LYS A 152 -4.94 -7.28 -21.91
C LYS A 152 -5.96 -6.15 -21.86
N ALA A 153 -5.76 -5.20 -20.95
CA ALA A 153 -6.64 -4.07 -20.73
C ALA A 153 -6.75 -3.14 -21.94
N SER A 154 -7.95 -2.56 -22.08
CA SER A 154 -8.20 -1.43 -22.98
C SER A 154 -7.46 -0.17 -22.54
N GLU A 155 -7.33 0.81 -23.43
CA GLU A 155 -6.70 2.09 -23.08
C GLU A 155 -7.43 2.86 -21.97
N ASP A 156 -8.75 2.70 -21.86
CA ASP A 156 -9.55 3.32 -20.80
C ASP A 156 -9.27 2.68 -19.43
N GLU A 157 -9.27 1.34 -19.38
CA GLU A 157 -8.90 0.59 -18.18
C GLU A 157 -7.47 0.88 -17.73
N LEU A 158 -6.51 0.99 -18.67
CA LEU A 158 -5.13 1.36 -18.35
C LEU A 158 -5.03 2.72 -17.68
N LYS A 159 -5.77 3.72 -18.16
CA LYS A 159 -5.81 5.06 -17.53
C LYS A 159 -6.44 5.01 -16.16
N LYS A 160 -7.55 4.27 -15.99
CA LYS A 160 -8.19 4.08 -14.69
C LYS A 160 -7.26 3.38 -13.69
N ALA A 161 -6.57 2.33 -14.13
CA ALA A 161 -5.62 1.59 -13.30
C ALA A 161 -4.44 2.48 -12.87
N GLU A 162 -3.91 3.32 -13.76
CA GLU A 162 -2.87 4.30 -13.41
C GLU A 162 -3.37 5.31 -12.36
N VAL A 163 -4.57 5.86 -12.55
CA VAL A 163 -5.15 6.81 -11.59
C VAL A 163 -5.34 6.14 -10.23
N MET A 164 -5.89 4.93 -10.17
CA MET A 164 -6.09 4.22 -8.90
C MET A 164 -4.78 3.80 -8.24
N PHE A 165 -3.78 3.39 -9.04
CA PHE A 165 -2.43 3.14 -8.55
C PHE A 165 -1.88 4.40 -7.88
N LEU A 166 -1.91 5.56 -8.54
CA LEU A 166 -1.45 6.82 -7.95
C LEU A 166 -2.27 7.22 -6.71
N SER A 167 -3.58 6.96 -6.69
CA SER A 167 -4.42 7.23 -5.50
C SER A 167 -4.05 6.36 -4.31
N VAL A 168 -3.72 5.06 -4.50
CA VAL A 168 -3.17 4.21 -3.44
C VAL A 168 -1.92 4.86 -2.86
N LEU A 169 -1.00 5.26 -3.72
CA LEU A 169 0.27 5.87 -3.30
C LEU A 169 0.09 7.19 -2.53
N GLU A 170 -0.86 8.03 -2.94
CA GLU A 170 -1.22 9.25 -2.21
C GLU A 170 -1.80 8.93 -0.84
N HIS A 171 -2.70 7.96 -0.74
CA HIS A 171 -3.29 7.52 0.51
C HIS A 171 -2.27 6.90 1.46
N GLU A 172 -1.34 6.09 0.96
CA GLU A 172 -0.21 5.57 1.73
C GLU A 172 0.59 6.71 2.34
N VAL A 173 0.99 7.71 1.55
CA VAL A 173 1.75 8.86 2.06
C VAL A 173 0.98 9.61 3.16
N GLU A 174 -0.31 9.85 2.99
CA GLU A 174 -1.16 10.47 4.03
C GLU A 174 -1.24 9.61 5.30
N PHE A 175 -1.40 8.30 5.14
CA PHE A 175 -1.46 7.33 6.22
C PHE A 175 -0.14 7.32 7.02
N TRP A 176 1.00 7.21 6.36
CA TRP A 176 2.31 7.25 7.02
C TRP A 176 2.56 8.60 7.70
N ASN A 177 2.15 9.71 7.08
CA ASN A 177 2.31 11.04 7.67
C ASN A 177 1.49 11.25 8.95
N MET A 178 0.31 10.61 9.08
CA MET A 178 -0.47 10.70 10.32
C MET A 178 0.29 10.16 11.53
N SER A 179 1.12 9.13 11.32
CA SER A 179 1.91 8.52 12.40
C SER A 179 3.06 9.43 12.88
N ARG A 180 3.51 10.37 12.03
CA ARG A 180 4.63 11.30 12.31
C ARG A 180 4.23 12.55 13.08
N ALA A 181 2.94 12.93 13.08
CA ALA A 181 2.46 14.16 13.69
C ALA A 181 2.36 14.12 15.24
N GLY A 182 2.66 12.97 15.86
CA GLY A 182 2.85 12.89 17.32
C GLY A 182 4.19 13.49 17.73
N LEU A 183 4.18 14.48 18.63
CA LEU A 183 5.38 15.04 19.28
C LEU A 183 6.31 13.90 19.71
N TYR A 184 7.57 13.96 19.26
CA TYR A 184 8.61 12.91 19.35
C TYR A 184 8.46 11.76 18.33
N ALA A 185 8.91 12.02 17.10
CA ALA A 185 9.20 11.00 16.11
C ALA A 185 10.71 10.74 16.04
N PRO A 186 11.23 9.64 16.62
CA PRO A 186 12.59 9.25 16.33
C PRO A 186 12.70 7.79 15.82
N PHE A 187 13.58 7.63 14.84
CA PHE A 187 14.37 6.43 14.49
C PHE A 187 13.89 5.35 13.50
N ILE A 188 12.61 5.09 13.25
CA ILE A 188 12.27 3.94 12.35
C ILE A 188 12.37 4.29 10.85
N PHE A 189 12.30 5.59 10.51
CA PHE A 189 12.01 6.01 9.13
C PHE A 189 12.96 7.09 8.56
N LEU A 190 14.18 7.15 9.09
CA LEU A 190 15.27 7.91 8.49
C LEU A 190 16.24 6.91 7.87
N ASN A 191 16.53 7.07 6.58
CA ASN A 191 17.68 6.40 5.97
C ASN A 191 18.91 6.71 6.84
N SER A 192 19.50 5.66 7.40
CA SER A 192 20.55 5.76 8.43
C SER A 192 21.84 6.44 7.95
N GLU A 193 21.95 6.67 6.64
CA GLU A 193 23.07 7.36 6.00
C GLU A 193 22.79 8.84 5.66
N THR A 194 21.53 9.26 5.47
CA THR A 194 21.25 10.59 4.86
C THR A 194 20.32 11.50 5.65
N ASN A 195 19.61 11.00 6.67
CA ASN A 195 18.69 11.80 7.48
C ASN A 195 17.63 12.57 6.64
N LYS A 196 17.31 12.06 5.44
CA LYS A 196 16.37 12.66 4.48
C LYS A 196 14.94 12.12 4.69
N PRO A 197 13.90 12.94 4.46
CA PRO A 197 12.52 12.49 4.53
C PRO A 197 12.26 11.37 3.53
N MET A 198 11.61 10.29 3.99
CA MET A 198 11.22 9.14 3.18
C MET A 198 10.30 9.52 2.02
N GLU A 199 9.78 10.75 1.93
CA GLU A 199 9.12 11.29 0.74
C GLU A 199 9.96 11.06 -0.53
N LYS A 200 11.30 11.19 -0.46
CA LYS A 200 12.20 10.91 -1.59
C LYS A 200 12.45 9.41 -1.82
N GLU A 201 12.36 8.58 -0.80
CA GLU A 201 12.53 7.12 -0.93
C GLU A 201 11.22 6.44 -1.34
N ILE A 202 10.08 6.90 -0.87
CA ILE A 202 8.75 6.59 -1.37
C ILE A 202 8.63 7.04 -2.83
N ILE A 203 9.13 8.23 -3.23
CA ILE A 203 9.25 8.61 -4.65
C ILE A 203 10.21 7.71 -5.43
N LYS A 204 11.29 7.20 -4.81
CA LYS A 204 12.18 6.22 -5.46
C LYS A 204 11.54 4.84 -5.55
N LEU A 205 10.74 4.45 -4.57
CA LEU A 205 9.94 3.24 -4.52
C LEU A 205 8.86 3.31 -5.60
N PHE A 206 8.16 4.44 -5.69
CA PHE A 206 7.26 4.79 -6.78
C PHE A 206 7.98 4.72 -8.12
N HIS A 207 9.17 5.32 -8.25
CA HIS A 207 9.95 5.21 -9.48
C HIS A 207 10.42 3.77 -9.74
N HIS A 208 10.72 2.96 -8.74
CA HIS A 208 11.13 1.57 -8.92
C HIS A 208 9.95 0.74 -9.45
N ILE A 209 8.80 0.83 -8.77
CA ILE A 209 7.53 0.18 -9.13
C ILE A 209 7.08 0.63 -10.54
N LEU A 210 7.09 1.94 -10.84
CA LEU A 210 6.77 2.48 -12.17
C LEU A 210 7.81 2.13 -13.25
N SER A 211 9.11 2.18 -12.95
CA SER A 211 10.17 2.05 -13.95
C SER A 211 10.36 0.63 -14.46
N PHE A 212 9.98 -0.37 -13.67
CA PHE A 212 10.33 -1.74 -13.96
C PHE A 212 9.24 -2.46 -14.80
N HIS A 213 7.96 -2.04 -14.72
CA HIS A 213 6.86 -2.86 -15.27
C HIS A 213 5.93 -2.12 -16.25
N ILE A 214 5.93 -0.78 -16.25
CA ILE A 214 5.00 0.04 -17.05
C ILE A 214 5.70 0.65 -18.31
N ARG A 215 6.94 0.21 -18.61
CA ARG A 215 7.87 0.98 -19.46
C ARG A 215 7.64 0.95 -20.97
N ARG A 216 6.80 0.06 -21.54
CA ARG A 216 6.69 -0.02 -23.01
C ARG A 216 5.42 0.58 -23.61
N ARG A 217 4.34 0.79 -22.85
CA ARG A 217 3.13 1.48 -23.34
C ARG A 217 2.85 2.84 -22.70
N PHE A 218 3.28 3.08 -21.45
CA PHE A 218 3.00 4.37 -20.81
C PHE A 218 4.04 5.45 -21.14
N TYR A 219 5.28 5.08 -21.53
CA TYR A 219 6.33 6.05 -21.85
C TYR A 219 6.00 6.89 -23.10
N GLU A 220 5.29 6.32 -24.07
CA GLU A 220 4.81 7.04 -25.28
C GLU A 220 3.68 8.03 -24.93
N PHE A 221 2.82 7.70 -23.97
CA PHE A 221 1.78 8.61 -23.48
C PHE A 221 2.37 9.74 -22.60
N TYR A 222 3.34 9.41 -21.73
CA TYR A 222 4.00 10.34 -20.82
C TYR A 222 4.88 11.40 -21.54
N THR A 223 5.40 11.08 -22.73
CA THR A 223 6.25 12.00 -23.50
C THR A 223 5.46 12.91 -24.44
N GLN A 224 4.21 12.58 -24.76
CA GLN A 224 3.37 13.38 -25.66
C GLN A 224 2.24 14.16 -24.98
N GLY A 225 1.88 13.86 -23.71
CA GLY A 225 0.82 14.60 -23.05
C GLY A 225 0.80 14.48 -21.53
N SER A 226 1.58 15.31 -20.83
CA SER A 226 1.18 16.02 -19.59
C SER A 226 2.39 16.49 -18.78
N PHE A 227 2.78 17.74 -19.03
CA PHE A 227 3.65 18.51 -18.13
C PHE A 227 2.98 18.82 -16.77
N GLY A 228 1.74 18.35 -16.54
CA GLY A 228 0.88 18.73 -15.42
C GLY A 228 0.97 17.85 -14.16
N ILE A 229 1.20 16.54 -14.28
CA ILE A 229 1.11 15.62 -13.11
C ILE A 229 2.36 15.70 -12.24
N ARG A 230 3.55 15.80 -12.84
CA ARG A 230 4.79 16.12 -12.09
C ARG A 230 4.69 17.44 -11.33
N HIS A 231 3.97 18.41 -11.88
CA HIS A 231 3.74 19.69 -11.22
C HIS A 231 2.68 19.58 -10.11
N ALA A 232 1.61 18.81 -10.30
CA ALA A 232 0.56 18.64 -9.29
C ALA A 232 1.02 17.85 -8.06
N ILE A 233 1.76 16.75 -8.24
CA ILE A 233 2.31 15.95 -7.13
C ILE A 233 3.44 16.73 -6.43
N SER A 234 4.32 17.40 -7.20
CA SER A 234 5.36 18.26 -6.63
C SER A 234 4.83 19.56 -6.03
N GLN A 235 3.66 20.08 -6.43
CA GLN A 235 3.10 21.28 -5.82
C GLN A 235 2.26 20.94 -4.59
N LYS A 236 1.45 19.88 -4.59
CA LYS A 236 0.69 19.46 -3.40
C LYS A 236 1.60 19.01 -2.25
N MET A 237 2.73 18.35 -2.52
CA MET A 237 3.74 18.02 -1.50
C MET A 237 4.45 19.26 -0.92
N PHE A 238 4.59 20.35 -1.68
CA PHE A 238 5.30 21.55 -1.24
C PHE A 238 4.41 22.64 -0.63
N VAL A 239 3.08 22.55 -0.74
CA VAL A 239 2.14 23.61 -0.33
C VAL A 239 1.74 23.56 1.15
N ASN A 240 2.09 22.51 1.91
CA ASN A 240 1.96 22.53 3.38
C ASN A 240 3.17 23.15 4.10
N LYS A 241 3.81 24.14 3.47
CA LYS A 241 4.58 25.16 4.19
C LYS A 241 3.77 26.45 4.21
N VAL A 242 3.10 26.70 5.33
CA VAL A 242 2.54 28.02 5.63
C VAL A 242 2.84 28.30 7.10
N PRO A 243 3.02 29.58 7.45
CA PRO A 243 4.27 30.33 7.58
C PRO A 243 4.99 30.12 8.91
#